data_AF-A0A937DB14-F1
#
_entry.id   AF-A0A937DB14-F1
#
_cell.length_a   1.000
_cell.length_b   1.000
_cell.length_c   1.000
_cell.angle_alpha   90.00
_cell.angle_beta   90.00
_cell.angle_gamma   90.00
#
_symmetry.space_group_name_H-M   'P 1'
#
loop_
_entity.id
_entity.type
_entity.pdbx_description
1 polymer ?
#
loop_
_entity_poly.entity_id
_entity_poly.type
_entity_poly.pdbx_seq_one_letter_code
_entity_poly.pdbx_strand_id
1 'polypeptide(L)' 'MDLNDLRSLVTLVSLATFAGICTWAWARRNRDRFDEAALVPFMADADDAAMGARHE' A
#
# COMPACT_ATOMS: atom_id res chain seq x y z
N MET A 1 -38.37 -10.94 2.94
CA MET A 1 -37.15 -11.02 2.12
C MET A 1 -37.25 -12.29 1.32
N ASP A 2 -37.64 -12.14 0.06
CA ASP A 2 -37.92 -13.26 -0.85
C ASP A 2 -36.61 -13.83 -1.42
N LEU A 3 -36.70 -14.93 -2.17
CA LEU A 3 -35.55 -15.53 -2.84
C LEU A 3 -34.87 -14.55 -3.81
N ASN A 4 -35.65 -13.61 -4.35
CA ASN A 4 -35.17 -12.53 -5.19
C ASN A 4 -34.26 -11.55 -4.43
N ASP A 5 -34.63 -11.17 -3.20
CA ASP A 5 -33.85 -10.27 -2.35
C ASP A 5 -32.51 -10.91 -1.98
N LEU A 6 -32.52 -12.21 -1.68
CA LEU A 6 -31.30 -12.95 -1.33
C LEU A 6 -30.30 -13.01 -2.50
N ARG A 7 -30.76 -13.30 -3.73
CA ARG A 7 -29.88 -13.33 -4.92
C ARG A 7 -29.35 -11.95 -5.28
N SER A 8 -30.21 -10.94 -5.19
CA SER A 8 -29.82 -9.56 -5.46
C SER A 8 -28.78 -9.08 -4.44
N LEU A 9 -28.98 -9.39 -3.16
CA LEU A 9 -28.05 -9.08 -2.08
C LEU A 9 -26.69 -9.79 -2.27
N VAL A 10 -26.69 -11.07 -2.59
CA VAL A 10 -25.44 -11.84 -2.83
C VAL A 10 -24.63 -11.22 -3.98
N THR A 11 -25.30 -10.82 -5.06
CA THR A 11 -24.64 -10.18 -6.21
C THR A 11 -24.02 -8.84 -5.81
N LEU A 12 -24.77 -8.02 -5.06
CA LEU A 12 -24.31 -6.73 -4.58
C LEU A 12 -23.13 -6.86 -3.61
N VAL A 13 -23.22 -7.79 -2.66
CA VAL A 13 -22.16 -8.04 -1.67
C VAL A 13 -20.90 -8.57 -2.36
N SER A 14 -21.04 -9.44 -3.36
CA SER A 14 -19.92 -9.95 -4.14
C SER A 14 -19.21 -8.83 -4.89
N LEU A 15 -19.98 -7.95 -5.55
CA LEU A 15 -19.45 -6.78 -6.24
C LEU A 15 -18.75 -5.81 -5.28
N ALA A 16 -19.38 -5.52 -4.13
CA ALA A 16 -18.83 -4.63 -3.11
C ALA A 16 -17.55 -5.20 -2.49
N THR A 17 -17.51 -6.50 -2.23
CA THR A 17 -16.32 -7.20 -1.70
C THR A 17 -15.18 -7.13 -2.73
N PHE A 18 -15.48 -7.39 -4.01
CA PHE A 18 -14.49 -7.29 -5.08
C PHE A 18 -13.93 -5.86 -5.21
N ALA A 19 -14.80 -4.86 -5.25
CA ALA A 19 -14.41 -3.45 -5.31
C ALA A 19 -13.60 -3.03 -4.07
N GLY A 20 -13.97 -3.51 -2.87
CA GLY A 20 -13.24 -3.27 -1.63
C GLY A 20 -11.83 -3.85 -1.66
N ILE A 21 -11.65 -5.07 -2.15
CA ILE A 21 -10.32 -5.68 -2.31
C ILE A 21 -9.50 -4.93 -3.36
N CYS A 22 -10.11 -4.54 -4.47
CA CYS A 22 -9.41 -3.86 -5.57
C CYS A 22 -8.94 -2.46 -5.15
N THR A 23 -9.80 -1.70 -4.48
CA THR A 23 -9.46 -0.37 -3.91
C THR A 23 -8.41 -0.49 -2.82
N TRP A 24 -8.51 -1.47 -1.91
CA TRP A 24 -7.48 -1.73 -0.91
C TRP A 24 -6.15 -2.14 -1.55
N ALA A 25 -6.17 -2.99 -2.57
CA ALA A 25 -4.96 -3.40 -3.27
C ALA A 25 -4.28 -2.21 -3.94
N TRP A 26 -5.02 -1.34 -4.61
CA TRP A 26 -4.46 -0.11 -5.20
C TRP A 26 -3.98 0.91 -4.16
N ALA A 27 -4.68 1.05 -3.04
CA ALA A 27 -4.28 1.95 -1.96
C ALA A 27 -3.07 1.43 -1.16
N ARG A 28 -3.01 0.11 -0.90
CA ARG A 28 -1.97 -0.56 -0.09
C ARG A 28 -0.70 -0.86 -0.89
N ARG A 29 -0.82 -1.17 -2.19
CA ARG A 29 0.33 -1.58 -3.02
C ARG A 29 1.27 -0.43 -3.36
N ASN A 30 0.85 0.83 -3.27
CA ASN A 30 1.58 1.92 -3.92
C ASN A 30 2.39 2.87 -3.02
N ARG A 31 2.21 2.93 -1.69
CA ARG A 31 2.82 4.05 -0.91
C ARG A 31 3.71 3.65 0.26
N ASP A 32 3.22 2.91 1.25
CA ASP A 32 3.97 2.83 2.53
C ASP A 32 5.27 2.03 2.52
N ARG A 33 5.43 1.02 1.65
CA ARG A 33 6.64 0.16 1.67
C ARG A 33 7.72 0.60 0.70
N PHE A 34 7.37 1.40 -0.31
CA PHE A 34 8.33 1.87 -1.30
C PHE A 34 8.94 3.21 -0.93
N ASP A 35 8.20 4.10 -0.27
CA ASP A 35 8.73 5.41 0.16
C ASP A 35 9.82 5.25 1.23
N GLU A 36 9.61 4.32 2.17
CA GLU A 36 10.59 3.97 3.22
C GLU A 36 11.80 3.21 2.66
N ALA A 37 11.58 2.27 1.72
CA ALA A 37 12.65 1.51 1.08
C ALA A 37 13.45 2.32 0.05
N ALA A 38 12.86 3.37 -0.54
CA ALA A 38 13.52 4.27 -1.47
C ALA A 38 14.56 5.15 -0.77
N LEU A 39 14.39 5.43 0.53
CA LEU A 39 15.36 6.20 1.31
C LEU A 39 16.58 5.38 1.76
N VAL A 40 16.47 4.05 1.77
CA VAL A 40 17.55 3.12 2.19
C VAL A 40 18.87 3.34 1.45
N PRO A 41 18.93 3.44 0.10
CA PRO A 41 20.19 3.74 -0.59
C PRO A 41 20.77 5.11 -0.23
N PHE A 42 19.93 6.12 0.03
CA PHE A 42 20.38 7.49 0.33
C PHE A 42 20.84 7.70 1.78
N MET A 43 20.41 6.85 2.72
CA MET A 43 20.89 6.90 4.11
C MET A 43 22.36 6.52 4.24
N ALA A 44 22.83 5.55 3.43
CA ALA A 44 24.23 5.14 3.43
C ALA A 44 25.18 6.27 2.98
N ASP A 45 24.82 6.99 1.91
CA ASP A 45 25.64 8.09 1.39
C ASP A 45 25.75 9.28 2.36
N ALA A 46 24.70 9.55 3.15
CA ALA A 46 24.68 10.64 4.12
C ALA A 46 25.56 10.35 5.35
N ASP A 47 25.57 9.11 5.83
CA ASP A 47 26.44 8.69 6.93
C ASP A 47 27.92 8.68 6.52
N ASP A 48 28.24 8.26 5.29
CA ASP A 48 29.59 8.32 4.74
C ASP A 48 30.08 9.78 4.57
N ALA A 49 29.24 10.68 4.06
CA ALA A 49 29.57 12.10 3.94
C ALA A 49 29.78 12.79 5.30
N ALA A 50 28.98 12.43 6.31
CA ALA A 50 29.12 12.95 7.67
C ALA A 50 30.37 12.40 8.39
N MET A 51 30.76 11.16 8.09
CA MET A 51 31.98 10.55 8.63
C MET A 51 33.25 11.14 8.00
N GLY A 52 33.22 11.46 6.70
CA GLY A 52 34.30 12.18 6.01
C GLY A 52 34.58 13.55 6.64
N ALA A 53 33.53 14.38 6.77
CA ALA A 53 33.62 15.73 7.31
C ALA A 53 34.06 15.83 8.79
N ARG A 54 34.02 14.72 9.52
CA ARG A 54 34.49 14.62 10.92
C ARG A 54 35.96 14.25 11.04
N HIS A 55 36.55 13.71 9.97
CA HIS A 55 37.94 13.26 9.94
C HIS A 55 38.90 14.28 9.31
N GLU A 56 38.38 15.36 8.76
CA GLU A 56 39.10 16.52 8.22
C GLU A 56 39.06 17.72 9.18
#